data_AF-A0ABD3W5P5-F1
#
_entry.id   AF-A0ABD3W5P5-F1
#
_cell.length_a   1.000
_cell.length_b   1.000
_cell.length_c   1.000
_cell.angle_alpha   90.00
_cell.angle_beta   90.00
_cell.angle_gamma   90.00
#
_symmetry.space_group_name_H-M   'P 1'
#
loop_
_entity.id
_entity.type
_entity.pdbx_description
1 polymer ?
#
loop_
_entity_poly.entity_id
_entity_poly.type
_entity_poly.pdbx_seq_one_letter_code
_entity_poly.pdbx_strand_id
1 'polypeptide(L)'
;MTWQLFIPLIWCMSVVISQYEPYGENVAFGKPANQSTTYEVYKASLGVDGGISTNFNDGTCSHTGEGPRYAWWTVDLEGFYFIKFIRIYQWAYAYANRLNGSKIYVKEKDYTWKQINFNSNWPPSVFNVSVELSEPIGEIMLNNYVVQGAAAFICVCELQAFKVIECVPFSIENGNIEVVKYGDSNQNFTYGTTLNVTCHEGYMISYDGLLTNEAESTQKCNATGKWSRNLTCSVTTCGRPSNIPNNSKEIVTPGIAGNNTYNATITVECNEGYNNSLHEIKPLRCASDGLWRGNLGNCNGNYVFAKVYVLYTFILGS
;
A
#
# COMPACT_ATOMS: atom_id res chain seq x y z
N MET A 1 3.52 -31.05 37.42
CA MET A 1 4.31 -30.27 36.44
C MET A 1 3.74 -30.53 35.07
N THR A 2 2.94 -29.63 34.53
CA THR A 2 2.68 -29.52 33.09
C THR A 2 2.08 -28.14 32.81
N TRP A 3 2.92 -27.28 32.22
CA TRP A 3 2.63 -26.32 31.16
C TRP A 3 1.35 -25.47 31.23
N GLN A 4 1.53 -24.18 31.53
CA GLN A 4 0.81 -23.08 30.86
C GLN A 4 1.68 -21.80 30.94
N LEU A 5 2.69 -21.75 30.08
CA LEU A 5 3.17 -20.49 29.52
C LEU A 5 2.52 -20.33 28.15
N PHE A 6 2.48 -19.09 27.64
CA PHE A 6 1.94 -18.64 26.35
C PHE A 6 0.53 -18.06 26.36
N ILE A 7 0.38 -16.89 26.99
CA ILE A 7 -0.47 -15.82 26.44
C ILE A 7 0.26 -14.46 26.58
N PRO A 8 1.17 -14.09 25.65
CA PRO A 8 1.50 -12.67 25.46
C PRO A 8 1.24 -12.18 24.01
N LEU A 9 0.84 -13.05 23.08
CA LEU A 9 0.74 -12.70 21.66
C LEU A 9 -0.64 -12.17 21.23
N ILE A 10 -1.72 -12.50 21.95
CA ILE A 10 -3.07 -12.04 21.60
C ILE A 10 -3.30 -10.59 22.04
N TRP A 11 -2.68 -10.15 23.14
CA TRP A 11 -2.74 -8.75 23.58
C TRP A 11 -1.97 -7.79 22.65
N CYS A 12 -0.91 -8.27 21.99
CA CYS A 12 -0.12 -7.44 21.08
C CYS A 12 -0.88 -7.10 19.78
N MET A 13 -1.73 -8.00 19.27
CA MET A 13 -2.53 -7.71 18.06
C MET A 13 -3.72 -6.79 18.35
N SER A 14 -4.30 -6.82 19.55
CA SER A 14 -5.41 -5.93 19.93
C SER A 14 -4.98 -4.47 20.13
N VAL A 15 -3.76 -4.23 20.62
CA VAL A 15 -3.20 -2.87 20.84
C VAL A 15 -2.77 -2.20 19.52
N VAL A 16 -2.36 -2.98 18.51
CA VAL A 16 -1.99 -2.43 17.19
C VAL A 16 -3.21 -1.94 16.39
N ILE A 17 -4.40 -2.49 16.66
CA ILE A 17 -5.64 -2.14 15.94
C ILE A 17 -6.19 -0.76 16.35
N SER A 18 -5.81 -0.20 17.51
CA SER A 18 -6.26 1.14 17.94
C SER A 18 -5.39 2.31 17.42
N GLN A 19 -4.19 2.03 16.91
CA GLN A 19 -3.26 3.07 16.45
C GLN A 19 -3.38 3.39 14.96
N TYR A 20 -3.98 2.50 14.18
CA TYR A 20 -3.96 2.56 12.72
C TYR A 20 -5.32 2.21 12.13
N GLU A 21 -6.07 3.24 11.75
CA GLU A 21 -7.25 3.12 10.89
C GLU A 21 -6.90 3.47 9.44
N PRO A 22 -7.72 3.12 8.42
CA PRO A 22 -7.46 3.41 7.00
C PRO A 22 -7.33 4.91 6.62
N TYR A 23 -7.15 5.79 7.61
CA TYR A 23 -7.06 7.23 7.45
C TYR A 23 -5.83 7.86 8.14
N GLY A 24 -5.05 7.12 8.93
CA GLY A 24 -3.91 7.71 9.62
C GLY A 24 -3.39 6.99 10.85
N GLU A 25 -2.44 7.63 11.50
CA GLU A 25 -1.84 7.22 12.78
C GLU A 25 -2.47 8.03 13.92
N ASN A 26 -2.93 7.35 14.98
CA ASN A 26 -3.38 7.98 16.22
C ASN A 26 -2.17 8.50 17.01
N VAL A 27 -1.88 9.80 16.89
CA VAL A 27 -0.74 10.42 17.58
C VAL A 27 -0.99 10.72 19.05
N ALA A 28 -2.25 10.65 19.51
CA ALA A 28 -2.61 10.88 20.91
C ALA A 28 -2.36 9.66 21.82
N PHE A 29 -2.22 8.46 21.24
CA PHE A 29 -2.02 7.22 22.01
C PHE A 29 -0.82 7.31 22.94
N GLY A 30 -1.05 7.05 24.23
CA GLY A 30 -0.04 7.02 25.30
C GLY A 30 0.59 8.38 25.61
N LYS A 31 0.03 9.48 25.11
CA LYS A 31 0.58 10.83 25.30
C LYS A 31 0.27 11.41 26.68
N PRO A 32 1.05 12.39 27.18
CA PRO A 32 0.74 13.07 28.42
C PRO A 32 -0.64 13.75 28.37
N ALA A 33 -1.54 13.32 29.26
CA ALA A 33 -2.85 13.92 29.41
C ALA A 33 -3.01 14.52 30.81
N ASN A 34 -3.76 15.62 30.90
CA ASN A 34 -4.05 16.30 32.15
C ASN A 34 -5.51 16.76 32.21
N GLN A 35 -6.03 16.98 33.41
CA GLN A 35 -7.43 17.39 33.60
C GLN A 35 -7.58 18.33 34.78
N SER A 36 -8.67 19.10 34.80
CA SER A 36 -8.90 20.15 35.80
C SER A 36 -8.91 19.66 37.24
N THR A 37 -9.51 18.50 37.46
CA THR A 37 -9.64 17.81 38.75
C THR A 37 -9.74 16.32 38.49
N THR A 38 -9.46 15.48 39.49
CA THR A 38 -9.60 14.02 39.35
C THR A 38 -10.67 13.49 40.28
N TYR A 39 -11.65 12.80 39.70
CA TYR A 39 -12.59 11.99 40.46
C TYR A 39 -11.88 10.69 40.82
N GLU A 40 -11.61 10.49 42.11
CA GLU A 40 -11.02 9.27 42.66
C GLU A 40 -9.79 8.78 41.87
N VAL A 41 -9.91 7.65 41.17
CA VAL A 41 -8.83 6.97 40.42
C VAL A 41 -8.87 7.23 38.91
N TYR A 42 -9.86 7.96 38.41
CA TYR A 42 -10.15 8.14 36.99
C TYR A 42 -9.29 9.26 36.36
N LYS A 43 -7.99 8.98 36.25
CA LYS A 43 -6.96 9.91 35.77
C LYS A 43 -7.13 10.27 34.29
N ALA A 44 -6.57 11.42 33.90
CA ALA A 44 -6.62 11.91 32.53
C ALA A 44 -6.01 10.95 31.51
N SER A 45 -4.96 10.21 31.90
CA SER A 45 -4.24 9.26 31.05
C SER A 45 -5.11 8.11 30.52
N LEU A 46 -6.24 7.81 31.18
CA LEU A 46 -7.19 6.81 30.69
C LEU A 46 -7.84 7.24 29.37
N GLY A 47 -7.98 8.55 29.11
CA GLY A 47 -8.54 9.04 27.85
C GLY A 47 -7.60 8.90 26.64
N VAL A 48 -6.43 8.29 26.77
CA VAL A 48 -5.44 8.07 25.70
C VAL A 48 -4.75 6.71 25.82
N ASP A 49 -5.36 5.77 26.55
CA ASP A 49 -4.75 4.47 26.86
C ASP A 49 -5.01 3.39 25.79
N GLY A 50 -5.84 3.71 24.78
CA GLY A 50 -6.27 2.79 23.72
C GLY A 50 -7.58 2.06 24.02
N GLY A 51 -8.17 2.27 25.20
CA GLY A 51 -9.38 1.63 25.69
C GLY A 51 -10.64 2.27 25.14
N ILE A 52 -11.12 1.80 23.98
CA ILE A 52 -12.31 2.36 23.31
C ILE A 52 -13.66 2.05 23.97
N SER A 53 -13.68 1.39 25.14
CA SER A 53 -14.95 1.05 25.79
C SER A 53 -15.69 2.29 26.24
N THR A 54 -16.95 2.40 25.84
CA THR A 54 -17.83 3.51 26.25
C THR A 54 -18.60 3.18 27.54
N ASN A 55 -18.28 2.06 28.20
CA ASN A 55 -18.84 1.71 29.50
C ASN A 55 -17.90 2.20 30.61
N PHE A 56 -18.35 3.20 31.37
CA PHE A 56 -17.58 3.78 32.47
C PHE A 56 -17.08 2.75 33.50
N ASN A 57 -17.87 1.70 33.73
CA ASN A 57 -17.55 0.66 34.72
C ASN A 57 -16.39 -0.25 34.31
N ASP A 58 -15.96 -0.21 33.05
CA ASP A 58 -14.80 -0.97 32.58
C ASP A 58 -13.48 -0.35 33.07
N GLY A 59 -13.53 0.85 33.66
CA GLY A 59 -12.38 1.51 34.27
C GLY A 59 -11.41 2.15 33.27
N THR A 60 -11.78 2.23 31.99
CA THR A 60 -10.95 2.82 30.92
C THR A 60 -11.28 4.28 30.64
N CYS A 61 -12.20 4.91 31.39
CA CYS A 61 -12.56 6.31 31.16
C CYS A 61 -11.92 7.25 32.20
N SER A 62 -11.42 8.38 31.74
CA SER A 62 -11.07 9.52 32.60
C SER A 62 -12.33 10.22 33.13
N HIS A 63 -12.23 10.85 34.30
CA HIS A 63 -13.34 11.60 34.87
C HIS A 63 -12.86 12.76 35.73
N THR A 64 -13.37 13.96 35.45
CA THR A 64 -13.12 15.12 36.31
C THR A 64 -13.91 15.02 37.61
N GLY A 65 -13.32 15.48 38.71
CA GLY A 65 -14.05 15.62 39.98
C GLY A 65 -15.14 16.68 39.89
N GLU A 66 -15.87 16.87 41.00
CA GLU A 66 -16.82 17.98 41.11
C GLU A 66 -16.05 19.31 41.16
N GLY A 67 -16.29 20.16 40.16
CA GLY A 67 -15.73 21.51 40.06
C GLY A 67 -16.85 22.54 39.94
N PRO A 68 -16.66 23.78 40.45
CA PRO A 68 -17.77 24.69 40.69
C PRO A 68 -18.57 25.03 39.43
N ARG A 69 -17.93 25.25 38.25
CA ARG A 69 -18.60 25.58 36.96
C ARG A 69 -17.78 25.29 35.69
N TYR A 70 -16.58 24.73 35.82
CA TYR A 70 -15.60 24.64 34.74
C TYR A 70 -14.82 23.33 34.84
N ALA A 71 -14.78 22.57 33.75
CA ALA A 71 -14.02 21.33 33.64
C ALA A 71 -13.28 21.29 32.31
N TRP A 72 -12.04 20.82 32.34
CA TRP A 72 -11.21 20.65 31.15
C TRP A 72 -10.44 19.34 31.21
N TRP A 73 -10.15 18.80 30.03
CA TRP A 73 -9.25 17.68 29.81
C TRP A 73 -8.36 18.02 28.63
N THR A 74 -7.08 17.68 28.70
CA THR A 74 -6.06 18.06 27.72
C THR A 74 -5.17 16.87 27.40
N VAL A 75 -4.65 16.84 26.18
CA VAL A 75 -3.53 15.97 25.78
C VAL A 75 -2.47 16.80 25.06
N ASP A 76 -1.23 16.67 25.51
CA ASP A 76 -0.03 17.18 24.84
C ASP A 76 0.46 16.11 23.86
N LEU A 77 0.46 16.42 22.56
CA LEU A 77 0.85 15.48 21.51
C LEU A 77 2.38 15.28 21.44
N GLU A 78 3.17 16.04 22.22
CA GLU A 78 4.63 16.05 22.27
C GLU A 78 5.30 16.34 20.90
N GLY A 79 4.52 16.89 19.97
CA GLY A 79 4.91 17.21 18.60
C GLY A 79 3.78 17.92 17.87
N PHE A 80 4.09 18.56 16.75
CA PHE A 80 3.11 19.30 15.96
C PHE A 80 2.68 18.50 14.74
N TYR A 81 1.37 18.24 14.60
CA TYR A 81 0.80 17.39 13.56
C TYR A 81 -0.34 18.08 12.81
N PHE A 82 -0.41 17.84 11.49
CA PHE A 82 -1.62 18.13 10.71
C PHE A 82 -2.65 17.02 10.96
N ILE A 83 -3.53 17.26 11.93
CA ILE A 83 -4.61 16.34 12.28
C ILE A 83 -5.77 16.51 11.29
N LYS A 84 -6.25 15.40 10.72
CA LYS A 84 -7.39 15.40 9.79
C LYS A 84 -8.71 15.21 10.52
N PHE A 85 -8.73 14.33 11.52
CA PHE A 85 -9.89 14.14 12.36
C PHE A 85 -9.51 13.73 13.78
N ILE A 86 -10.36 14.12 14.72
CA ILE A 86 -10.31 13.72 16.12
C ILE A 86 -11.51 12.81 16.36
N ARG A 87 -11.30 11.71 17.08
CA ARG A 87 -12.37 10.84 17.54
C ARG A 87 -12.40 10.82 19.05
N ILE A 88 -13.58 10.98 19.62
CA ILE A 88 -13.80 11.03 21.06
C ILE A 88 -14.81 9.95 21.43
N TYR A 89 -14.41 9.05 22.31
CA TYR A 89 -15.27 8.07 22.95
C TYR A 89 -15.69 8.64 24.31
N GLN A 90 -16.99 8.62 24.57
CA GLN A 90 -17.58 9.09 25.81
C GLN A 90 -18.50 8.05 26.41
N TRP A 91 -18.93 8.27 27.64
CA TRP A 91 -19.84 7.37 28.32
C TRP A 91 -21.21 7.33 27.63
N ALA A 92 -21.64 6.12 27.25
CA ALA A 92 -22.84 5.87 26.45
C ALA A 92 -24.19 5.91 27.20
N TYR A 93 -24.18 5.88 28.53
CA TYR A 93 -25.37 5.55 29.33
C TYR A 93 -25.95 6.78 30.06
N ALA A 94 -26.48 6.63 31.28
CA ALA A 94 -27.38 7.59 31.96
C ALA A 94 -26.86 9.04 32.12
N TYR A 95 -25.59 9.32 31.78
CA TYR A 95 -24.98 10.66 31.82
C TYR A 95 -24.22 11.02 30.53
N ALA A 96 -24.63 10.45 29.39
CA ALA A 96 -24.07 10.72 28.06
C ALA A 96 -24.19 12.17 27.58
N ASN A 97 -24.81 13.05 28.38
CA ASN A 97 -24.94 14.48 28.14
C ASN A 97 -23.82 15.30 28.82
N ARG A 98 -22.88 14.70 29.57
CA ARG A 98 -21.84 15.46 30.29
C ARG A 98 -20.85 16.18 29.37
N LEU A 99 -20.59 15.65 28.17
CA LEU A 99 -19.82 16.37 27.15
C LEU A 99 -20.67 17.33 26.30
N ASN A 100 -21.99 17.34 26.48
CA ASN A 100 -22.85 18.23 25.70
C ASN A 100 -22.51 19.71 26.00
N GLY A 101 -22.38 20.52 24.95
CA GLY A 101 -21.94 21.90 25.06
C GLY A 101 -20.43 22.08 25.30
N SER A 102 -19.66 20.99 25.42
CA SER A 102 -18.20 21.08 25.47
C SER A 102 -17.66 21.60 24.16
N LYS A 103 -16.59 22.38 24.25
CA LYS A 103 -15.85 22.94 23.13
C LYS A 103 -14.53 22.23 22.99
N ILE A 104 -14.07 22.10 21.77
CA ILE A 104 -12.75 21.56 21.45
C ILE A 104 -11.87 22.75 21.10
N TYR A 105 -10.72 22.84 21.76
CA TYR A 105 -9.67 23.78 21.44
C TYR A 105 -8.43 23.02 21.02
N VAL A 106 -7.71 23.55 20.06
CA VAL A 106 -6.41 23.03 19.63
C VAL A 106 -5.37 24.12 19.75
N LYS A 107 -4.15 23.74 20.11
CA LYS A 107 -3.02 24.66 20.20
C LYS A 107 -2.17 24.55 18.95
N GLU A 108 -2.17 25.59 18.14
CA GLU A 108 -1.39 25.65 16.90
C GLU A 108 0.11 25.88 17.21
N LYS A 109 0.97 25.69 16.21
CA LYS A 109 2.43 25.83 16.32
C LYS A 109 2.91 27.21 16.79
N ASP A 110 2.11 28.23 16.57
CA ASP A 110 2.34 29.59 17.06
C ASP A 110 1.94 29.79 18.54
N TYR A 111 1.58 28.70 19.23
CA TYR A 111 1.12 28.66 20.62
C TYR A 111 -0.23 29.35 20.86
N THR A 112 -1.03 29.59 19.82
CA THR A 112 -2.38 30.12 19.95
C THR A 112 -3.41 29.01 20.10
N TRP A 113 -4.45 29.28 20.90
CA TRP A 113 -5.60 28.37 21.04
C TRP A 113 -6.69 28.74 20.05
N LYS A 114 -7.10 27.76 19.25
CA LYS A 114 -8.19 27.89 18.30
C LYS A 114 -9.33 26.95 18.67
N GLN A 115 -10.54 27.49 18.72
CA GLN A 115 -11.74 26.67 18.93
C GLN A 115 -12.11 25.97 17.61
N ILE A 116 -12.32 24.67 17.66
CA ILE A 116 -12.85 23.89 16.54
C ILE A 116 -14.37 23.97 16.58
N ASN A 117 -14.96 24.42 15.47
CA ASN A 117 -16.40 24.43 15.28
C ASN A 117 -16.83 23.08 14.71
N PHE A 118 -17.84 22.46 15.29
CA PHE A 118 -18.40 21.19 14.84
C PHE A 118 -19.92 21.22 14.97
N ASN A 119 -20.63 20.52 14.07
CA ASN A 119 -22.10 20.44 14.12
C ASN A 119 -22.52 19.59 15.31
N SER A 120 -23.00 20.25 16.36
CA SER A 120 -23.36 19.64 17.63
C SER A 120 -24.78 19.07 17.60
N ASN A 121 -24.92 17.83 17.13
CA ASN A 121 -25.91 16.92 17.69
C ASN A 121 -25.12 15.82 18.39
N TRP A 122 -24.83 15.98 19.68
CA TRP A 122 -24.21 14.93 20.51
C TRP A 122 -25.26 13.84 20.82
N PRO A 123 -25.50 12.91 19.87
CA PRO A 123 -25.40 11.48 20.19
C PRO A 123 -24.78 10.72 19.01
N PRO A 124 -23.65 10.00 19.20
CA PRO A 124 -23.58 8.83 20.07
C PRO A 124 -22.37 8.84 21.02
N SER A 125 -22.11 7.70 21.67
CA SER A 125 -20.94 7.42 22.53
C SER A 125 -19.58 7.62 21.84
N VAL A 126 -19.57 7.78 20.51
CA VAL A 126 -18.38 8.00 19.69
C VAL A 126 -18.63 9.19 18.79
N PHE A 127 -17.76 10.20 18.87
CA PHE A 127 -17.90 11.47 18.15
C PHE A 127 -16.69 11.69 17.25
N ASN A 128 -16.93 11.85 15.95
CA ASN A 128 -15.89 12.17 14.97
C ASN A 128 -15.94 13.65 14.62
N VAL A 129 -14.79 14.32 14.71
CA VAL A 129 -14.62 15.74 14.42
C VAL A 129 -13.61 15.88 13.31
N SER A 130 -14.07 16.22 12.12
CA SER A 130 -13.18 16.69 11.06
C SER A 130 -12.57 18.03 11.48
N VAL A 131 -11.27 18.18 11.31
CA VAL A 131 -10.56 19.40 11.70
C VAL A 131 -9.98 20.05 10.45
N GLU A 132 -10.41 21.28 10.17
CA GLU A 132 -9.82 22.10 9.11
C GLU A 132 -8.75 23.01 9.74
N LEU A 133 -7.48 22.63 9.57
CA LEU A 133 -6.33 23.30 10.16
C LEU A 133 -5.51 24.01 9.10
N SER A 134 -5.14 25.26 9.38
CA SER A 134 -4.15 26.02 8.61
C SER A 134 -2.72 25.76 9.09
N GLU A 135 -2.56 25.35 10.35
CA GLU A 135 -1.29 25.13 11.03
C GLU A 135 -1.30 23.77 11.76
N PRO A 136 -0.15 23.12 11.95
CA PRO A 136 -0.10 21.88 12.71
C PRO A 136 -0.33 22.15 14.20
N ILE A 137 -0.99 21.22 14.90
CA ILE A 137 -1.37 21.38 16.31
C ILE A 137 -0.53 20.49 17.22
N GLY A 138 -0.24 20.98 18.42
CA GLY A 138 0.55 20.27 19.43
C GLY A 138 -0.22 19.86 20.69
N GLU A 139 -1.41 20.43 20.92
CA GLU A 139 -2.20 20.15 22.12
C GLU A 139 -3.69 20.17 21.75
N ILE A 140 -4.48 19.31 22.38
CA ILE A 140 -5.94 19.25 22.22
C ILE A 140 -6.57 19.40 23.60
N MET A 141 -7.54 20.29 23.73
CA MET A 141 -8.30 20.55 24.96
C MET A 141 -9.79 20.37 24.73
N LEU A 142 -10.42 19.55 25.54
CA LEU A 142 -11.86 19.54 25.74
C LEU A 142 -12.19 20.47 26.90
N ASN A 143 -13.15 21.34 26.70
CA ASN A 143 -13.50 22.36 27.68
C ASN A 143 -15.01 22.47 27.84
N ASN A 144 -15.51 22.35 29.07
CA ASN A 144 -16.92 22.48 29.40
C ASN A 144 -17.13 23.59 30.45
N TYR A 145 -18.01 24.54 30.14
CA TYR A 145 -18.38 25.63 31.02
C TYR A 145 -19.90 25.74 31.13
N VAL A 146 -20.40 25.70 32.37
CA VAL A 146 -21.84 25.75 32.66
C VAL A 146 -22.18 27.07 33.37
N VAL A 147 -23.10 27.84 32.79
CA VAL A 147 -23.44 29.20 33.26
C VAL A 147 -24.29 29.18 34.54
N GLN A 148 -25.17 28.18 34.70
CA GLN A 148 -26.17 28.12 35.78
C GLN A 148 -25.81 27.07 36.82
N GLY A 149 -25.37 27.47 38.02
CA GLY A 149 -25.48 26.75 39.31
C GLY A 149 -25.01 25.29 39.43
N ALA A 150 -24.67 24.63 38.34
CA ALA A 150 -24.39 23.21 38.22
C ALA A 150 -22.91 23.00 37.97
N ALA A 151 -22.39 21.90 38.50
CA ALA A 151 -21.02 21.47 38.25
C ALA A 151 -20.85 21.07 36.78
N ALA A 152 -19.71 21.46 36.20
CA ALA A 152 -19.28 21.00 34.88
C ALA A 152 -18.45 19.73 35.05
N PHE A 153 -18.60 18.78 34.13
CA PHE A 153 -17.85 17.52 34.13
C PHE A 153 -17.33 17.22 32.73
N ILE A 154 -16.18 16.55 32.67
CA ILE A 154 -15.65 15.93 31.47
C ILE A 154 -15.35 14.46 31.77
N CYS A 155 -15.84 13.58 30.89
CA CYS A 155 -15.60 12.15 30.92
C CYS A 155 -15.14 11.73 29.52
N VAL A 156 -13.86 11.43 29.38
CA VAL A 156 -13.26 10.96 28.12
C VAL A 156 -12.89 9.51 28.30
N CYS A 157 -13.55 8.62 27.55
CA CYS A 157 -13.20 7.21 27.53
C CYS A 157 -12.00 6.94 26.63
N GLU A 158 -11.90 7.64 25.50
CA GLU A 158 -10.72 7.61 24.64
C GLU A 158 -10.76 8.83 23.73
N LEU A 159 -9.63 9.47 23.48
CA LEU A 159 -9.46 10.48 22.45
C LEU A 159 -8.35 10.04 21.51
N GLN A 160 -8.69 9.98 20.23
CA GLN A 160 -7.78 9.63 19.16
C GLN A 160 -7.62 10.84 18.23
N ALA A 161 -6.36 11.19 17.91
CA ALA A 161 -6.05 12.27 17.00
C ALA A 161 -5.30 11.70 15.79
N PHE A 162 -5.92 11.71 14.62
CA PHE A 162 -5.37 11.04 13.44
C PHE A 162 -4.71 12.04 12.49
N LYS A 163 -3.40 11.88 12.29
CA LYS A 163 -2.67 12.57 11.21
C LYS A 163 -2.77 11.75 9.93
N VAL A 164 -2.83 12.42 8.77
CA VAL A 164 -2.71 11.73 7.49
C VAL A 164 -1.27 11.27 7.31
N ILE A 165 -1.11 10.01 6.92
CA ILE A 165 0.15 9.51 6.39
C ILE A 165 -0.05 9.44 4.87
N GLU A 166 0.60 10.36 4.15
CA GLU A 166 0.62 10.34 2.69
C GLU A 166 1.71 9.39 2.21
N CYS A 167 1.38 8.56 1.23
CA CYS A 167 2.36 7.73 0.57
C CYS A 167 3.06 8.49 -0.54
N VAL A 168 4.33 8.12 -0.78
CA VAL A 168 5.04 8.57 -1.98
C VAL A 168 4.19 8.25 -3.23
N PRO A 169 4.13 9.16 -4.23
CA PRO A 169 3.41 8.89 -5.47
C PRO A 169 3.84 7.56 -6.07
N PHE A 170 2.86 6.77 -6.53
CA PHE A 170 3.11 5.48 -7.15
C PHE A 170 2.85 5.54 -8.65
N SER A 171 3.85 5.15 -9.43
CA SER A 171 3.74 4.96 -10.86
C SER A 171 4.39 3.64 -11.27
N ILE A 172 3.88 3.05 -12.34
CA ILE A 172 4.44 1.84 -12.93
C ILE A 172 4.55 2.03 -14.44
N GLU A 173 5.73 1.80 -14.99
CA GLU A 173 5.92 1.77 -16.45
C GLU A 173 5.59 0.37 -16.97
N ASN A 174 4.98 0.28 -18.15
CA ASN A 174 4.57 -0.98 -18.77
C ASN A 174 3.69 -1.86 -17.87
N GLY A 175 2.81 -1.21 -17.10
CA GLY A 175 1.84 -1.87 -16.24
C GLY A 175 0.58 -1.04 -16.05
N ASN A 176 -0.42 -1.64 -15.41
CA ASN A 176 -1.67 -1.01 -15.03
C ASN A 176 -1.78 -0.99 -13.51
N ILE A 177 -2.39 0.06 -12.98
CA ILE A 177 -2.66 0.25 -11.55
C ILE A 177 -4.17 0.32 -11.36
N GLU A 178 -4.69 -0.49 -10.46
CA GLU A 178 -6.07 -0.44 -10.01
C GLU A 178 -6.10 -0.14 -8.50
N VAL A 179 -6.90 0.85 -8.10
CA VAL A 179 -7.07 1.16 -6.67
C VAL A 179 -8.11 0.20 -6.08
N VAL A 180 -7.66 -0.68 -5.18
CA VAL A 180 -8.53 -1.69 -4.54
C VAL A 180 -9.19 -1.13 -3.29
N LYS A 181 -8.46 -0.32 -2.50
CA LYS A 181 -8.97 0.25 -1.23
C LYS A 181 -8.38 1.62 -0.94
N TYR A 182 -9.22 2.49 -0.37
CA TYR A 182 -8.83 3.76 0.29
C TYR A 182 -7.90 4.67 -0.54
N GLY A 183 -8.12 4.82 -1.85
CA GLY A 183 -7.35 5.71 -2.71
C GLY A 183 -8.23 6.51 -3.67
N ASP A 184 -7.71 7.63 -4.15
CA ASP A 184 -8.37 8.51 -5.13
C ASP A 184 -7.73 8.32 -6.52
N SER A 185 -8.51 8.51 -7.59
CA SER A 185 -8.01 8.51 -8.97
C SER A 185 -7.00 9.64 -9.24
N ASN A 186 -6.97 10.66 -8.37
CA ASN A 186 -6.02 11.78 -8.45
C ASN A 186 -4.63 11.46 -7.87
N GLN A 187 -4.28 10.19 -7.64
CA GLN A 187 -3.00 9.74 -7.05
C GLN A 187 -2.73 10.21 -5.61
N ASN A 188 -3.77 10.65 -4.89
CA ASN A 188 -3.67 10.94 -3.47
C ASN A 188 -3.80 9.63 -2.67
N PHE A 189 -2.65 9.02 -2.37
CA PHE A 189 -2.59 7.75 -1.65
C PHE A 189 -2.22 7.98 -0.18
N THR A 190 -2.99 7.39 0.74
CA THR A 190 -2.79 7.52 2.19
C THR A 190 -2.56 6.16 2.84
N TYR A 191 -2.20 6.15 4.12
CA TYR A 191 -2.03 4.91 4.86
C TYR A 191 -3.22 3.95 4.69
N GLY A 192 -2.92 2.69 4.40
CA GLY A 192 -3.93 1.67 4.12
C GLY A 192 -4.42 1.63 2.67
N THR A 193 -4.09 2.62 1.83
CA THR A 193 -4.33 2.52 0.38
C THR A 193 -3.73 1.22 -0.14
N THR A 194 -4.54 0.48 -0.90
CA THR A 194 -4.13 -0.80 -1.49
C THR A 194 -4.32 -0.71 -3.00
N LEU A 195 -3.26 -0.99 -3.75
CA LEU A 195 -3.23 -1.00 -5.21
C LEU A 195 -3.05 -2.44 -5.69
N ASN A 196 -3.75 -2.81 -6.76
CA ASN A 196 -3.45 -4.01 -7.54
C ASN A 196 -2.67 -3.58 -8.79
N VAL A 197 -1.55 -4.22 -9.04
CA VAL A 197 -0.64 -3.91 -10.14
C VAL A 197 -0.53 -5.12 -11.05
N THR A 198 -0.75 -4.91 -12.34
CA THR A 198 -0.55 -5.91 -13.39
C THR A 198 0.44 -5.37 -14.41
N CYS A 199 1.30 -6.23 -14.95
CA CYS A 199 2.21 -5.82 -16.01
C CYS A 199 1.57 -6.00 -17.39
N HIS A 200 1.96 -5.16 -18.34
CA HIS A 200 1.57 -5.31 -19.75
C HIS A 200 2.16 -6.59 -20.33
N GLU A 201 1.58 -7.08 -21.43
CA GLU A 201 2.05 -8.30 -22.07
C GLU A 201 3.55 -8.22 -22.43
N GLY A 202 4.30 -9.24 -22.04
CA GLY A 202 5.75 -9.30 -22.25
C GLY A 202 6.59 -8.61 -21.18
N TYR A 203 5.96 -8.17 -20.09
CA TYR A 203 6.61 -7.71 -18.87
C TYR A 203 6.16 -8.58 -17.70
N MET A 204 7.08 -8.82 -16.76
CA MET A 204 6.85 -9.60 -15.56
C MET A 204 7.06 -8.74 -14.31
N ILE A 205 6.34 -9.07 -13.24
CA ILE A 205 6.49 -8.41 -11.95
C ILE A 205 7.88 -8.69 -11.41
N SER A 206 8.60 -7.64 -11.06
CA SER A 206 9.88 -7.69 -10.37
C SER A 206 9.82 -6.96 -9.04
N TYR A 207 10.31 -7.62 -7.99
CA TYR A 207 10.52 -7.00 -6.68
C TYR A 207 11.99 -6.78 -6.45
N ASP A 208 12.38 -5.53 -6.21
CA ASP A 208 13.77 -5.16 -5.93
C ASP A 208 14.78 -5.70 -6.97
N GLY A 209 14.34 -5.82 -8.24
CA GLY A 209 15.14 -6.35 -9.35
C GLY A 209 15.10 -7.88 -9.54
N LEU A 210 14.35 -8.60 -8.72
CA LEU A 210 14.16 -10.05 -8.83
C LEU A 210 12.83 -10.34 -9.56
N LEU A 211 12.91 -11.08 -10.66
CA LEU A 211 11.72 -11.47 -11.44
C LEU A 211 10.88 -12.50 -10.69
N THR A 212 9.57 -12.41 -10.88
CA THR A 212 8.59 -13.35 -10.32
C THR A 212 7.65 -13.85 -11.40
N ASN A 213 7.00 -14.99 -11.13
CA ASN A 213 5.97 -15.56 -12.01
C ASN A 213 4.55 -15.15 -11.57
N GLU A 214 4.42 -14.08 -10.79
CA GLU A 214 3.15 -13.57 -10.32
C GLU A 214 2.46 -12.81 -11.48
N ALA A 215 1.16 -13.05 -11.67
CA ALA A 215 0.37 -12.37 -12.70
C ALA A 215 -0.11 -10.97 -12.26
N GLU A 216 -0.31 -10.81 -10.94
CA GLU A 216 -0.70 -9.56 -10.30
C GLU A 216 0.01 -9.41 -8.97
N SER A 217 0.15 -8.17 -8.50
CA SER A 217 0.80 -7.85 -7.25
C SER A 217 0.02 -6.79 -6.50
N THR A 218 -0.11 -7.00 -5.19
CA THR A 218 -0.72 -6.00 -4.30
C THR A 218 0.35 -5.11 -3.67
N GLN A 219 0.22 -3.81 -3.84
CA GLN A 219 0.98 -2.80 -3.10
C GLN A 219 0.13 -2.18 -2.00
N LYS A 220 0.68 -2.08 -0.79
CA LYS A 220 0.01 -1.43 0.35
C LYS A 220 0.84 -0.27 0.87
N CYS A 221 0.18 0.88 1.07
CA CYS A 221 0.76 2.02 1.75
C CYS A 221 0.90 1.73 3.26
N ASN A 222 2.14 1.76 3.76
CA ASN A 222 2.45 1.42 5.14
C ASN A 222 2.51 2.67 6.05
N ALA A 223 2.68 2.46 7.35
CA ALA A 223 2.70 3.51 8.37
C ALA A 223 3.85 4.53 8.20
N THR A 224 4.85 4.22 7.37
CA THR A 224 5.99 5.11 7.06
C THR A 224 5.78 5.97 5.82
N GLY A 225 4.61 5.89 5.16
CA GLY A 225 4.36 6.59 3.90
C GLY A 225 5.08 5.96 2.70
N LYS A 226 5.45 4.69 2.80
CA LYS A 226 6.09 3.92 1.72
C LYS A 226 5.23 2.76 1.29
N TRP A 227 5.37 2.36 0.03
CA TRP A 227 4.78 1.14 -0.49
C TRP A 227 5.49 -0.09 0.07
N SER A 228 4.78 -1.20 0.12
CA SER A 228 5.23 -2.46 0.73
C SER A 228 6.60 -2.95 0.24
N ARG A 229 6.97 -2.67 -1.01
CA ARG A 229 8.25 -3.06 -1.63
C ARG A 229 8.46 -2.27 -2.92
N ASN A 230 9.68 -2.28 -3.47
CA ASN A 230 9.92 -1.71 -4.78
C ASN A 230 9.42 -2.68 -5.86
N LEU A 231 8.42 -2.26 -6.64
CA LEU A 231 7.80 -3.05 -7.69
C LEU A 231 8.08 -2.40 -9.04
N THR A 232 8.59 -3.18 -9.99
CA THR A 232 8.74 -2.76 -11.39
C THR A 232 8.19 -3.82 -12.34
N CYS A 233 7.75 -3.41 -13.53
CA CYS A 233 7.44 -4.32 -14.62
C CYS A 233 8.67 -4.43 -15.52
N SER A 234 9.35 -5.57 -15.43
CA SER A 234 10.59 -5.83 -16.16
C SER A 234 10.31 -6.65 -17.41
N VAL A 235 10.94 -6.30 -18.54
CA VAL A 235 10.74 -6.99 -19.82
C VAL A 235 11.14 -8.46 -19.74
N THR A 236 10.33 -9.35 -20.31
CA THR A 236 10.64 -10.78 -20.43
C THR A 236 11.81 -10.99 -21.39
N THR A 237 12.73 -11.89 -21.04
CA THR A 237 13.86 -12.29 -21.88
C THR A 237 13.79 -13.77 -22.23
N CYS A 238 13.89 -14.12 -23.51
CA CYS A 238 13.86 -15.53 -23.95
C CYS A 238 15.23 -16.22 -23.93
N GLY A 239 16.29 -15.48 -23.57
CA GLY A 239 17.67 -15.96 -23.65
C GLY A 239 18.10 -16.27 -25.08
N ARG A 240 19.25 -16.94 -25.24
CA ARG A 240 19.74 -17.38 -26.56
C ARG A 240 18.94 -18.62 -27.01
N PRO A 241 18.36 -18.64 -28.23
CA PRO A 241 17.68 -19.84 -28.73
C PRO A 241 18.63 -21.03 -28.85
N SER A 242 18.14 -22.23 -28.52
CA SER A 242 18.91 -23.48 -28.63
C SER A 242 18.87 -24.11 -30.02
N ASN A 243 17.93 -23.68 -30.87
CA ASN A 243 17.61 -24.30 -32.16
C ASN A 243 18.04 -23.46 -33.37
N ILE A 244 19.17 -22.73 -33.27
CA ILE A 244 19.75 -22.01 -34.41
C ILE A 244 20.39 -23.03 -35.38
N PRO A 245 20.04 -23.04 -36.68
CA PRO A 245 20.62 -23.96 -37.64
C PRO A 245 22.12 -23.76 -37.83
N ASN A 246 22.87 -24.85 -37.94
CA ASN A 246 24.28 -24.80 -38.33
C ASN A 246 24.44 -24.23 -39.75
N ASN A 247 25.60 -23.65 -40.04
CA ASN A 247 25.91 -23.00 -41.32
C ASN A 247 24.91 -21.89 -41.68
N SER A 248 24.48 -21.12 -40.67
CA SER A 248 23.61 -19.96 -40.86
C SER A 248 24.15 -18.74 -40.10
N LYS A 249 23.76 -17.56 -40.57
CA LYS A 249 24.01 -16.28 -39.93
C LYS A 249 22.72 -15.78 -39.28
N GLU A 250 22.80 -15.50 -37.98
CA GLU A 250 21.71 -14.95 -37.19
C GLU A 250 21.51 -13.46 -37.50
N ILE A 251 20.27 -13.07 -37.77
CA ILE A 251 19.85 -11.67 -37.94
C ILE A 251 18.80 -11.39 -36.87
N VAL A 252 19.20 -10.64 -35.85
CA VAL A 252 18.32 -10.25 -34.74
C VAL A 252 17.70 -8.89 -35.07
N THR A 253 16.38 -8.83 -35.11
CA THR A 253 15.65 -7.55 -35.13
C THR A 253 15.29 -7.20 -33.68
N PRO A 254 15.76 -6.05 -33.17
CA PRO A 254 15.66 -5.73 -31.75
C PRO A 254 14.21 -5.72 -31.28
N GLY A 255 13.99 -6.28 -30.09
CA GLY A 255 12.71 -6.19 -29.38
C GLY A 255 12.57 -4.86 -28.64
N ILE A 256 11.59 -4.77 -27.74
CA ILE A 256 11.22 -3.54 -27.02
C ILE A 256 12.39 -2.97 -26.18
N ALA A 257 13.36 -3.81 -25.76
CA ALA A 257 14.44 -3.40 -24.85
C ALA A 257 15.82 -4.01 -25.18
N GLY A 258 16.04 -4.58 -26.38
CA GLY A 258 17.35 -5.10 -26.79
C GLY A 258 17.29 -6.47 -27.48
N ASN A 259 18.46 -7.12 -27.56
CA ASN A 259 18.58 -8.45 -28.18
C ASN A 259 17.96 -9.51 -27.26
N ASN A 260 17.05 -10.31 -27.82
CA ASN A 260 16.38 -11.47 -27.17
C ASN A 260 15.33 -11.15 -26.10
N THR A 261 14.84 -9.90 -26.03
CA THR A 261 13.71 -9.52 -25.17
C THR A 261 12.37 -9.81 -25.85
N TYR A 262 11.26 -9.66 -25.12
CA TYR A 262 9.91 -9.80 -25.68
C TYR A 262 9.75 -9.08 -27.03
N ASN A 263 9.10 -9.77 -27.96
CA ASN A 263 8.87 -9.35 -29.33
C ASN A 263 10.13 -9.24 -30.22
N ALA A 264 11.33 -9.55 -29.71
CA ALA A 264 12.51 -9.72 -30.55
C ALA A 264 12.26 -10.84 -31.56
N THR A 265 12.74 -10.65 -32.79
CA THR A 265 12.66 -11.68 -33.82
C THR A 265 14.05 -12.05 -34.32
N ILE A 266 14.24 -13.35 -34.54
CA ILE A 266 15.45 -13.91 -35.10
C ILE A 266 15.08 -14.56 -36.43
N THR A 267 15.76 -14.12 -37.48
CA THR A 267 15.80 -14.79 -38.78
C THR A 267 17.20 -15.32 -39.03
N VAL A 268 17.30 -16.28 -39.95
CA VAL A 268 18.60 -16.82 -40.35
C VAL A 268 18.77 -16.78 -41.85
N GLU A 269 20.00 -16.47 -42.26
CA GLU A 269 20.45 -16.54 -43.64
C GLU A 269 21.42 -17.73 -43.75
N CYS A 270 21.17 -18.68 -44.65
CA CYS A 270 22.09 -19.80 -44.85
C CYS A 270 23.40 -19.30 -45.46
N ASN A 271 24.52 -19.82 -44.98
CA ASN A 271 25.82 -19.51 -45.53
C ASN A 271 25.94 -20.01 -46.98
N GLU A 272 26.88 -19.45 -47.75
CA GLU A 272 27.13 -19.86 -49.14
C GLU A 272 27.29 -21.40 -49.27
N GLY A 273 26.63 -21.98 -50.28
CA GLY A 273 26.62 -23.44 -50.52
C GLY A 273 25.54 -24.21 -49.77
N TYR A 274 24.78 -23.55 -48.88
CA TYR A 274 23.65 -24.14 -48.17
C TYR A 274 22.34 -23.46 -48.56
N ASN A 275 21.25 -24.21 -48.55
CA ASN A 275 19.90 -23.68 -48.79
C ASN A 275 18.92 -24.21 -47.75
N ASN A 276 17.83 -23.47 -47.51
CA ASN A 276 16.86 -23.85 -46.50
C ASN A 276 15.99 -25.01 -46.99
N SER A 277 15.80 -26.02 -46.14
CA SER A 277 15.13 -27.27 -46.51
C SER A 277 13.61 -27.25 -46.35
N LEU A 278 13.02 -26.19 -45.80
CA LEU A 278 11.61 -26.11 -45.43
C LEU A 278 10.86 -25.02 -46.22
N HIS A 279 9.65 -25.35 -46.69
CA HIS A 279 8.77 -24.41 -47.40
C HIS A 279 8.01 -23.45 -46.47
N GLU A 280 7.95 -23.70 -45.16
CA GLU A 280 7.26 -22.87 -44.17
C GLU A 280 8.21 -22.36 -43.07
N ILE A 281 9.14 -21.50 -43.45
CA ILE A 281 10.06 -20.85 -42.50
C ILE A 281 9.30 -19.74 -41.76
N LYS A 282 9.33 -19.77 -40.43
CA LYS A 282 8.76 -18.72 -39.57
C LYS A 282 9.87 -18.17 -38.68
N PRO A 283 10.11 -16.84 -38.67
CA PRO A 283 11.07 -16.23 -37.76
C PRO A 283 10.82 -16.68 -36.32
N LEU A 284 11.88 -16.91 -35.54
CA LEU A 284 11.71 -17.11 -34.09
C LEU A 284 11.31 -15.78 -33.47
N ARG A 285 10.21 -15.74 -32.75
CA ARG A 285 9.74 -14.58 -32.00
C ARG A 285 9.77 -14.89 -30.52
N CYS A 286 10.35 -13.99 -29.73
CA CYS A 286 10.35 -14.12 -28.28
C CYS A 286 8.95 -13.81 -27.74
N ALA A 287 8.29 -14.82 -27.17
CA ALA A 287 6.96 -14.69 -26.59
C ALA A 287 7.00 -14.19 -25.15
N SER A 288 5.85 -13.82 -24.62
CA SER A 288 5.69 -13.23 -23.29
C SER A 288 6.00 -14.19 -22.14
N ASP A 289 5.99 -15.50 -22.40
CA ASP A 289 6.35 -16.57 -21.46
C ASP A 289 7.86 -16.87 -21.42
N GLY A 290 8.68 -16.09 -22.12
CA GLY A 290 10.13 -16.27 -22.15
C GLY A 290 10.60 -17.41 -23.06
N LEU A 291 9.74 -17.88 -23.96
CA LEU A 291 10.10 -18.92 -24.91
C LEU A 291 10.09 -18.40 -26.36
N TRP A 292 11.02 -18.91 -27.16
CA TRP A 292 11.06 -18.64 -28.61
C TRP A 292 9.96 -19.43 -29.33
N ARG A 293 9.23 -18.77 -30.24
CA ARG A 293 8.17 -19.35 -31.08
C ARG A 293 8.47 -19.15 -32.55
N GLY A 294 8.44 -20.21 -33.34
CA GLY A 294 8.72 -20.17 -34.78
C GLY A 294 9.51 -21.39 -35.23
N ASN A 295 10.00 -21.37 -36.47
CA ASN A 295 10.81 -22.44 -37.02
C ASN A 295 11.74 -21.88 -38.12
N LEU A 296 13.05 -21.89 -37.86
CA LEU A 296 14.07 -21.40 -38.78
C LEU A 296 14.38 -22.37 -39.93
N GLY A 297 13.89 -23.60 -39.85
CA GLY A 297 14.23 -24.67 -40.76
C GLY A 297 15.67 -25.17 -40.57
N ASN A 298 16.26 -25.75 -41.61
CA ASN A 298 17.64 -26.25 -41.59
C ASN A 298 18.36 -25.81 -42.87
N CYS A 299 19.63 -25.43 -42.74
CA CYS A 299 20.49 -25.13 -43.87
C CYS A 299 21.20 -26.41 -44.33
N ASN A 300 20.72 -27.00 -45.44
CA ASN A 300 21.28 -28.21 -46.03
C ASN A 300 22.20 -27.86 -47.20
N GLY A 301 23.30 -28.61 -47.35
CA GLY A 301 24.23 -28.41 -48.45
C GLY A 301 23.56 -28.69 -49.80
N ASN A 302 23.89 -27.89 -50.81
CA ASN A 302 23.44 -28.12 -52.17
C ASN A 302 24.13 -29.39 -52.72
N TYR A 303 23.45 -30.53 -52.69
CA TYR A 303 23.91 -31.71 -53.42
C TYR A 303 23.71 -31.45 -54.92
N VAL A 304 24.79 -31.10 -55.62
CA VAL A 304 24.83 -31.15 -57.08
C VAL A 304 24.76 -32.62 -57.48
N PHE A 305 23.60 -33.08 -57.96
CA PHE A 305 23.53 -34.34 -58.69
C PHE A 305 24.36 -34.20 -59.96
N ALA A 306 25.61 -34.66 -59.93
CA ALA A 306 26.38 -34.87 -61.14
C ALA A 306 25.62 -35.89 -61.99
N LYS A 307 24.98 -35.45 -63.08
CA LYS A 307 24.41 -36.35 -64.09
C LYS A 307 25.57 -37.16 -64.68
N VAL A 308 25.73 -38.40 -64.24
CA VAL A 308 26.63 -39.36 -64.89
C VAL A 308 26.00 -39.75 -66.22
N TYR A 309 26.48 -39.15 -67.31
CA TYR A 309 26.13 -39.61 -68.65
C TYR A 309 26.89 -40.91 -68.92
N VAL A 310 26.22 -42.05 -68.84
CA VAL A 310 26.77 -43.34 -69.26
C VAL A 310 26.70 -43.40 -70.80
N LEU A 311 27.84 -43.18 -71.46
CA LEU A 311 28.00 -43.40 -72.90
C LEU A 311 28.05 -44.91 -73.17
N TYR A 312 26.97 -45.47 -73.70
CA TYR A 312 26.99 -46.81 -74.29
C TYR A 312 27.56 -46.74 -75.70
N THR A 313 28.81 -47.19 -75.86
CA THR A 313 29.38 -47.51 -77.18
C THR A 313 28.80 -48.84 -77.68
N PHE A 314 27.98 -48.78 -78.72
CA PHE A 314 27.58 -49.95 -79.50
C PHE A 314 28.77 -50.42 -80.35
N ILE A 315 29.27 -51.62 -80.08
CA ILE A 315 30.19 -52.33 -80.97
C ILE A 315 29.34 -53.09 -81.98
N LEU A 316 29.39 -52.67 -83.24
CA LEU A 316 28.86 -53.42 -84.38
C LEU A 316 29.85 -54.55 -84.72
N GLY A 317 29.37 -55.79 -84.72
CA GLY A 317 30.09 -56.97 -85.18
C GLY A 317 29.21 -57.80 -86.10
N SER A 318 29.53 -57.70 -87.39
CA SER A 318 29.23 -58.53 -88.58
C SER A 318 28.47 -59.85 -88.41
#